data_AF-Q11A25-F1
#
_entry.id   AF-Q11A25-F1
#
_cell.length_a   1.000
_cell.length_b   1.000
_cell.length_c   1.000
_cell.angle_alpha   90.00
_cell.angle_beta   90.00
_cell.angle_gamma   90.00
#
_symmetry.space_group_name_H-M   'P 1'
#
loop_
_entity.id
_entity.type
_entity.pdbx_description
1 polymer ?
#
loop_
_entity_poly.entity_id
_entity_poly.type
_entity_poly.pdbx_seq_one_letter_code
_entity_poly.pdbx_strand_id
1 'polypeptide(L)' 'MESDGCEIWYLPTYSSDLNNIENWWAVLKTWIKQRKNEFENIRDCVDGAFKNCPNVFP' A
#
# COMPACT_ATOMS: atom_id res chain seq x y z
N MET A 1 -4.31 -21.62 -15.56
CA MET A 1 -4.21 -20.24 -15.07
C MET A 1 -3.06 -20.23 -14.08
N GLU A 2 -1.84 -20.42 -14.59
CA GLU A 2 -0.56 -20.48 -13.87
C GLU A 2 0.52 -20.07 -14.90
N SER A 3 0.32 -18.92 -15.57
CA SER A 3 1.07 -18.61 -16.81
C SER A 3 2.38 -17.85 -16.61
N ASP A 4 2.76 -17.49 -15.38
CA ASP A 4 3.96 -16.66 -15.12
C ASP A 4 4.87 -17.18 -13.99
N GLY A 5 4.70 -18.43 -13.53
CA GLY A 5 5.54 -18.98 -12.45
C GLY A 5 5.31 -18.34 -11.07
N CYS A 6 4.18 -17.66 -10.88
CA CYS A 6 3.80 -17.10 -9.58
C CYS A 6 3.36 -18.19 -8.61
N GLU A 7 3.90 -18.15 -7.39
CA GLU A 7 3.46 -18.99 -6.28
C GLU A 7 2.36 -18.28 -5.48
N ILE A 8 1.31 -19.03 -5.13
CA ILE A 8 0.23 -18.52 -4.26
C ILE A 8 0.59 -18.86 -2.82
N TRP A 9 0.75 -17.83 -1.99
CA TRP A 9 1.05 -18.00 -0.57
C TRP A 9 -0.24 -18.12 0.23
N TYR A 10 -0.31 -19.14 1.09
CA TYR A 10 -1.46 -19.34 1.98
C TYR A 10 -1.45 -18.31 3.12
N LEU A 11 -2.57 -17.61 3.29
CA LEU A 11 -2.82 -16.73 4.42
C LEU A 11 -4.07 -17.23 5.17
N PRO A 12 -4.00 -17.50 6.49
CA PRO A 12 -5.15 -17.92 7.25
C PRO A 12 -6.21 -16.80 7.33
N THR A 13 -7.47 -17.19 7.52
CA THR A 13 -8.56 -16.22 7.70
C THR A 13 -8.32 -15.33 8.93
N TYR A 14 -8.77 -14.09 8.84
CA TYR A 14 -8.62 -13.06 9.90
C TYR A 14 -7.17 -12.81 10.34
N SER A 15 -6.17 -13.21 9.55
CA SER A 15 -4.75 -13.04 9.87
C SER A 15 -4.18 -11.80 9.18
N SER A 16 -4.84 -10.65 9.36
CA SER A 16 -4.36 -9.37 8.81
C SER A 16 -2.94 -9.04 9.27
N ASP A 17 -2.57 -9.40 10.51
CA ASP A 17 -1.21 -9.23 11.04
C ASP A 17 -0.13 -10.04 10.28
N LEU A 18 -0.52 -11.13 9.60
CA LEU A 18 0.40 -11.93 8.79
C LEU A 18 0.50 -11.42 7.34
N ASN A 19 -0.30 -10.43 6.95
CA ASN A 19 -0.28 -9.84 5.63
C ASN A 19 0.58 -8.57 5.62
N ASN A 20 1.79 -8.68 5.08
CA ASN A 20 2.77 -7.59 5.08
C ASN A 20 2.26 -6.28 4.43
N ILE A 21 1.27 -6.35 3.54
CA ILE A 21 0.67 -5.17 2.91
C ILE A 21 -0.05 -4.26 3.92
N GLU A 22 -0.51 -4.78 5.06
CA GLU A 22 -1.23 -3.98 6.07
C GLU A 22 -0.33 -2.91 6.69
N ASN A 23 0.96 -3.20 6.87
CA ASN A 23 1.95 -2.23 7.31
C ASN A 23 2.09 -1.09 6.29
N TRP A 24 2.12 -1.42 5.00
CA TRP A 24 2.19 -0.42 3.93
C TRP A 24 0.91 0.42 3.86
N TRP A 25 -0.26 -0.19 4.03
CA TRP A 25 -1.52 0.54 4.12
C TRP A 25 -1.53 1.54 5.27
N ALA A 26 -0.96 1.20 6.44
CA ALA A 26 -0.88 2.11 7.57
C ALA A 26 -0.02 3.35 7.25
N VAL A 27 1.15 3.16 6.62
CA VAL A 27 2.04 4.25 6.18
C VAL A 27 1.36 5.11 5.12
N LEU A 28 0.78 4.47 4.10
CA LEU A 28 0.12 5.16 2.98
C LEU A 28 -1.06 6.00 3.45
N LYS A 29 -1.95 5.44 4.28
CA LYS A 29 -3.09 6.18 4.85
C LYS A 29 -2.63 7.38 5.68
N THR A 30 -1.54 7.23 6.43
CA THR A 30 -0.98 8.32 7.24
C THR A 30 -0.46 9.45 6.36
N TRP A 31 0.32 9.12 5.33
CA TRP A 31 0.86 10.09 4.39
C TRP A 31 -0.25 10.85 3.66
N ILE A 32 -1.24 10.13 3.12
CA ILE A 32 -2.39 10.72 2.43
C ILE A 32 -3.18 11.63 3.37
N LYS A 33 -3.44 11.19 4.61
CA LYS A 33 -4.20 11.98 5.58
C LYS A 33 -3.54 13.34 5.85
N GLN A 34 -2.22 13.39 5.89
CA GLN A 34 -1.46 14.62 6.15
C GLN A 34 -1.44 15.56 4.94
N ARG A 35 -1.45 15.02 3.73
CA ARG A 35 -1.16 15.78 2.50
C ARG A 35 -2.31 15.87 1.51
N LYS A 36 -3.47 15.25 1.77
CA LYS A 36 -4.61 15.21 0.83
C LYS A 36 -5.09 16.58 0.34
N ASN A 37 -4.88 17.65 1.13
CA ASN A 37 -5.28 19.01 0.77
C ASN A 37 -4.25 19.72 -0.13
N GLU A 38 -3.07 19.13 -0.32
CA GLU A 38 -2.01 19.64 -1.21
C GLU A 38 -2.22 19.22 -2.66
N PHE A 39 -3.16 18.32 -2.92
CA PHE A 39 -3.46 17.76 -4.24
C PHE A 39 -4.89 18.09 -4.66
N GLU A 40 -5.11 18.21 -5.97
CA GLU A 40 -6.45 18.46 -6.53
C GLU A 40 -7.38 17.26 -6.34
N ASN A 41 -6.83 16.04 -6.40
CA ASN A 41 -7.58 14.82 -6.25
C ASN A 41 -6.79 13.73 -5.52
N ILE A 42 -7.51 12.70 -5.06
CA ILE A 42 -6.93 11.59 -4.28
C ILE A 42 -5.94 10.76 -5.11
N ARG A 43 -6.11 10.67 -6.43
CA ARG A 43 -5.22 9.90 -7.30
C ARG A 43 -3.83 10.54 -7.33
N ASP A 44 -3.75 11.85 -7.53
CA ASP A 44 -2.47 12.57 -7.49
C ASP A 44 -1.82 12.48 -6.11
N CYS A 45 -2.61 12.50 -5.03
CA CYS A 45 -2.10 12.30 -3.68
C CYS A 45 -1.51 10.89 -3.49
N VAL A 46 -2.20 9.84 -3.95
CA VAL A 46 -1.72 8.45 -3.88
C VAL A 46 -0.45 8.27 -4.72
N ASP A 47 -0.43 8.81 -5.94
CA ASP A 47 0.73 8.76 -6.82
C ASP A 47 1.94 9.49 -6.22
N GLY A 48 1.70 10.66 -5.61
CA GLY A 48 2.69 11.39 -4.82
C GLY A 48 3.21 10.59 -3.63
N ALA A 49 2.36 9.83 -2.94
CA ALA A 49 2.74 8.97 -1.83
C ALA A 49 3.70 7.87 -2.28
N PHE A 50 3.41 7.20 -3.41
CA PHE A 50 4.28 6.17 -3.97
C PHE A 50 5.62 6.72 -4.47
N LYS A 51 5.65 7.95 -4.99
CA LYS A 51 6.89 8.58 -5.48
C LYS A 51 7.78 9.15 -4.36
N ASN A 52 7.18 9.66 -3.28
CA ASN A 52 7.89 10.47 -2.29
C ASN A 52 7.92 9.87 -0.88
N CYS A 53 7.26 8.73 -0.64
CA CYS A 53 7.30 8.06 0.64
C CYS A 53 8.25 6.86 0.58
N PRO A 54 9.50 6.98 1.10
CA PRO A 54 10.47 5.88 1.07
C PRO A 54 10.03 4.65 1.88
N ASN A 55 9.02 4.80 2.75
CA ASN A 55 8.53 3.73 3.62
C ASN A 55 7.32 2.99 3.04
N VAL A 56 6.80 3.39 1.86
CA VAL A 56 5.69 2.68 1.19
C VAL A 56 6.22 1.46 0.41
N PHE A 57 7.51 1.42 0.10
CA PHE A 57 8.23 0.30 -0.50
C PHE A 57 9.65 0.21 0.11
N PRO A 58 9.82 -0.47 1.26
CA PRO A 58 11.16 -0.81 1.77
C PRO A 58 11.85 -1.86 0.89
#